data_AF-A0A2C0ZIB3-F1
#
_entry.id   AF-A0A2C0ZIB3-F1
#
_cell.length_a   1.000
_cell.length_b   1.000
_cell.length_c   1.000
_cell.angle_alpha   90.00
_cell.angle_beta   90.00
_cell.angle_gamma   90.00
#
_symmetry.space_group_name_H-M   'P 1'
#
loop_
_entity.id
_entity.type
_entity.pdbx_description
1 polymer ?
#
loop_
_entity_poly.entity_id
_entity_poly.type
_entity_poly.pdbx_seq_one_letter_code
_entity_poly.pdbx_strand_id
1 'polypeptide(L)'
;MYTTSQVAEQLQLTNKKVLLFSKKGNLKLEKSNNGYLFTEEQIQQIKEIYEASLQTVETKQNETENIDIIRELTQKLLKLEEKVETKANEVVSVQILEHRCEIEDLKKVVVKLEEQVEQLNEQVTILKAELEDQKKIITFKPKKRFAILSIFGV
;
A
#
# COMPACT_ATOMS: atom_id res chain seq x y z
N MET A 1 -2.60 49.92 -50.42
CA MET A 1 -2.19 50.62 -49.18
C MET A 1 -3.43 50.80 -48.34
N TYR A 2 -3.45 50.28 -47.11
CA TYR A 2 -4.61 50.28 -46.22
C TYR A 2 -4.33 51.11 -44.97
N THR A 3 -5.33 51.80 -44.45
CA THR A 3 -5.22 52.54 -43.19
C THR A 3 -5.28 51.61 -41.99
N THR A 4 -4.77 52.06 -40.84
CA THR A 4 -4.80 51.28 -39.60
C THR A 4 -6.20 50.77 -39.23
N SER A 5 -7.23 51.61 -39.43
CA SER A 5 -8.64 51.24 -39.19
C SER A 5 -9.15 50.16 -40.15
N GLN A 6 -8.78 50.23 -41.43
CA GLN A 6 -9.17 49.21 -42.42
C GLN A 6 -8.50 47.86 -42.12
N VAL A 7 -7.22 47.87 -41.71
CA VAL A 7 -6.51 46.65 -41.31
C VAL A 7 -7.10 46.06 -40.03
N ALA A 8 -7.49 46.91 -39.08
CA ALA A 8 -8.16 46.52 -37.86
C ALA A 8 -9.52 45.83 -38.15
N GLU A 9 -10.33 46.39 -39.04
CA GLU A 9 -11.58 45.76 -39.48
C GLU A 9 -11.34 44.44 -40.21
N GLN A 10 -10.38 44.40 -41.15
CA GLN A 10 -10.06 43.20 -41.94
C GLN A 10 -9.57 42.03 -41.08
N LEU A 11 -8.76 42.31 -40.05
CA LEU A 11 -8.23 41.29 -39.14
C LEU A 11 -9.12 41.09 -37.89
N GLN A 12 -10.22 41.82 -37.76
CA GLN A 12 -11.08 41.87 -36.56
C GLN A 12 -10.29 42.17 -35.27
N LEU A 13 -9.27 43.03 -35.39
CA LEU A 13 -8.40 43.45 -34.31
C LEU A 13 -8.68 44.90 -33.95
N THR A 14 -8.37 45.30 -32.71
CA THR A 14 -8.35 46.73 -32.37
C THR A 14 -7.15 47.42 -33.03
N ASN A 15 -7.28 48.69 -33.42
CA ASN A 15 -6.17 49.53 -33.91
C ASN A 15 -4.89 49.41 -33.06
N LYS A 16 -5.04 49.33 -31.72
CA LYS A 16 -3.92 49.12 -30.79
C LYS A 16 -3.20 47.78 -30.99
N LYS A 17 -3.93 46.69 -31.24
CA LYS A 17 -3.35 45.36 -31.49
C LYS A 17 -2.63 45.32 -32.84
N VAL A 18 -3.20 45.92 -33.88
CA VAL A 18 -2.55 46.05 -35.19
C VAL A 18 -1.19 46.74 -35.06
N LEU A 19 -1.14 47.87 -34.34
CA LEU A 19 0.11 48.61 -34.09
C LEU A 19 1.08 47.86 -33.16
N LEU A 20 0.56 47.06 -32.23
CA LEU A 20 1.38 46.23 -31.34
C LEU A 20 2.09 45.13 -32.14
N PHE A 21 1.35 44.40 -32.98
CA PHE A 21 1.91 43.33 -33.79
C PHE A 21 2.78 43.85 -34.94
N SER A 22 2.47 45.03 -35.49
CA SER A 22 3.36 45.68 -36.47
C SER A 22 4.70 46.06 -35.88
N LYS A 23 4.73 46.52 -34.61
CA LYS A 23 5.99 46.77 -33.87
C LYS A 23 6.71 45.46 -33.54
N LYS A 24 5.98 44.43 -33.13
CA LYS A 24 6.54 43.10 -32.82
C LYS A 24 7.20 42.46 -34.06
N GLY A 25 6.63 42.68 -35.25
CA GLY A 25 7.18 42.24 -36.53
C GLY A 25 8.24 43.18 -37.13
N ASN A 26 8.63 44.27 -36.44
CA ASN A 26 9.57 45.28 -36.94
C ASN A 26 9.21 45.81 -38.35
N LEU A 27 7.92 46.02 -38.61
CA LEU A 27 7.44 46.45 -39.93
C LEU A 27 7.77 47.92 -40.20
N LYS A 28 8.21 48.22 -41.43
CA LYS A 28 8.44 49.59 -41.89
C LYS A 28 7.11 50.19 -42.35
N LEU A 29 6.52 51.04 -41.50
CA LEU A 29 5.23 51.68 -41.78
C LEU A 29 5.41 53.06 -42.38
N GLU A 30 4.64 53.36 -43.44
CA GLU A 30 4.54 54.70 -44.00
C GLU A 30 3.55 55.54 -43.18
N LYS A 31 3.92 56.79 -42.86
CA LYS A 31 3.02 57.73 -42.17
C LYS A 31 2.27 58.56 -43.20
N SER A 32 0.95 58.64 -43.03
CA SER A 32 0.05 59.52 -43.76
C SER A 32 -0.56 60.54 -42.79
N ASN A 33 -1.23 61.58 -43.32
CA ASN A 33 -1.85 62.66 -42.54
C ASN A 33 -2.85 62.15 -41.47
N ASN A 34 -3.41 60.96 -41.66
CA ASN A 34 -4.40 60.35 -40.76
C ASN A 34 -3.95 59.03 -40.10
N GLY A 35 -2.66 58.68 -40.12
CA GLY A 35 -2.15 57.49 -39.42
C GLY A 35 -1.09 56.70 -40.20
N TYR A 36 -1.06 55.39 -39.98
CA TYR A 36 -0.12 54.48 -40.67
C TYR A 36 -0.79 53.76 -41.85
N LEU A 37 -0.03 53.62 -42.92
CA LEU A 37 -0.39 52.85 -44.10
C LEU A 37 0.31 51.49 -44.10
N PHE A 38 -0.42 50.47 -44.53
CA PHE A 38 0.02 49.09 -44.59
C PHE A 38 -0.09 48.55 -46.01
N THR A 39 0.91 47.76 -46.42
CA THR A 39 0.83 46.94 -47.63
C THR A 39 0.14 45.60 -47.34
N GLU A 40 -0.34 44.92 -48.37
CA GLU A 40 -0.97 43.58 -48.22
C GLU A 40 -0.01 42.58 -47.55
N GLU A 41 1.28 42.62 -47.91
CA GLU A 41 2.33 41.79 -47.31
C GLU A 41 2.48 42.05 -45.80
N GLN A 42 2.39 43.30 -45.37
CA GLN A 42 2.48 43.68 -43.96
C GLN A 42 1.26 43.23 -43.17
N ILE A 43 0.07 43.27 -43.78
CA ILE A 43 -1.17 42.76 -43.17
C ILE A 43 -1.06 41.24 -42.94
N GLN A 44 -0.53 40.52 -43.93
CA GLN A 44 -0.31 39.08 -43.82
C GLN A 44 0.71 38.73 -42.72
N GLN A 45 1.81 39.48 -42.61
CA GLN A 45 2.78 39.29 -41.52
C GLN A 45 2.18 39.57 -40.13
N ILE A 46 1.32 40.60 -40.01
CA ILE A 46 0.61 40.88 -38.75
C ILE A 46 -0.32 39.72 -38.38
N LYS A 47 -1.02 39.15 -39.38
CA LYS A 47 -1.91 38.01 -39.18
C LYS A 47 -1.16 36.78 -38.68
N GLU A 48 -0.04 36.43 -39.31
CA GLU A 48 0.81 35.29 -38.92
C GLU A 48 1.35 35.44 -37.49
N ILE A 49 1.83 36.63 -37.14
CA ILE A 49 2.34 36.92 -35.78
C ILE A 49 1.21 36.83 -34.74
N TYR A 50 0.00 37.25 -35.10
CA TYR A 50 -1.17 37.16 -34.23
C TYR A 50 -1.58 35.70 -34.01
N GLU A 51 -1.70 34.90 -35.06
CA GLU A 51 -2.04 33.48 -34.98
C GLU A 51 -1.01 32.69 -34.15
N ALA A 52 0.28 32.92 -34.37
CA ALA A 52 1.34 32.30 -33.56
C ALA A 52 1.25 32.72 -32.07
N SER A 53 0.79 33.94 -31.78
CA SER A 53 0.62 34.40 -30.39
C SER A 53 -0.54 33.71 -29.67
N LEU A 54 -1.61 33.32 -30.39
CA LEU A 54 -2.73 32.58 -29.80
C LEU A 54 -2.32 31.14 -29.45
N GLN A 55 -1.63 30.46 -30.36
CA GLN A 55 -1.13 29.09 -30.13
C GLN A 55 -0.21 29.03 -28.90
N THR A 56 0.70 29.98 -28.73
CA THR A 56 1.62 29.99 -27.57
C THR A 56 0.93 30.24 -26.22
N VAL A 57 -0.21 30.93 -26.20
CA VAL A 57 -0.99 31.16 -24.98
C VAL A 57 -1.78 29.90 -24.62
N GLU A 58 -2.39 29.25 -25.60
CA GLU A 58 -3.10 27.99 -25.42
C GLU A 58 -2.16 26.87 -24.93
N THR A 59 -0.96 26.75 -25.49
CA THR A 59 0.02 25.75 -25.03
C THR A 59 0.44 25.98 -23.58
N LYS A 60 0.69 27.24 -23.18
CA LYS A 60 1.09 27.56 -21.80
C LYS A 60 -0.04 27.33 -20.80
N GLN A 61 -1.28 27.65 -21.14
CA GLN A 61 -2.42 27.37 -20.27
C GLN A 61 -2.61 25.87 -20.07
N ASN A 62 -2.56 25.09 -21.16
CA ASN A 62 -2.62 23.63 -21.09
C ASN A 62 -1.46 23.02 -20.28
N GLU A 63 -0.24 23.53 -20.42
CA GLU A 63 0.92 23.09 -19.62
C GLU A 63 0.71 23.34 -18.12
N THR A 64 0.17 24.52 -17.77
CA THR A 64 -0.04 24.88 -16.37
C THR A 64 -1.14 24.03 -15.73
N GLU A 65 -2.25 23.80 -16.44
CA GLU A 65 -3.34 22.92 -15.99
C GLU A 65 -2.88 21.47 -15.87
N ASN A 66 -2.07 20.98 -16.80
CA ASN A 66 -1.50 19.64 -16.72
C ASN A 66 -0.57 19.47 -15.51
N ILE A 67 0.24 20.47 -15.17
CA ILE A 67 1.10 20.43 -13.98
C ILE A 67 0.27 20.34 -12.70
N ASP A 68 -0.84 21.08 -12.61
CA ASP A 68 -1.72 21.03 -11.44
C ASP A 68 -2.43 19.68 -11.30
N ILE A 69 -2.90 19.09 -12.41
CA ILE A 69 -3.48 17.75 -12.42
C ILE A 69 -2.44 16.70 -11.98
N ILE A 70 -1.22 16.76 -12.52
CA ILE A 70 -0.13 15.85 -12.14
C ILE A 70 0.22 15.98 -10.66
N ARG A 71 0.23 17.21 -10.12
CA ARG A 71 0.48 17.48 -8.70
C ARG A 71 -0.63 16.87 -7.83
N GLU A 72 -1.89 17.03 -8.22
CA GLU A 72 -3.01 16.43 -7.49
C GLU A 72 -2.97 14.89 -7.53
N LEU A 73 -2.67 14.31 -8.70
CA LEU A 73 -2.51 12.87 -8.86
C LEU A 73 -1.36 12.33 -8.00
N THR A 74 -0.22 13.01 -7.99
CA THR A 74 0.93 12.66 -7.13
C THR A 74 0.54 12.68 -5.65
N GLN A 75 -0.18 13.70 -5.20
CA GLN A 75 -0.66 13.77 -3.81
C GLN A 75 -1.65 12.64 -3.46
N LYS A 76 -2.54 12.28 -4.39
CA LYS A 76 -3.48 11.15 -4.19
C LYS A 76 -2.72 9.82 -4.12
N LEU A 77 -1.69 9.65 -4.94
CA LEU A 77 -0.85 8.44 -4.97
C LEU A 77 -0.09 8.28 -3.65
N LEU A 78 0.58 9.34 -3.17
CA LEU A 78 1.28 9.31 -1.87
C LEU A 78 0.36 8.97 -0.70
N LYS A 79 -0.85 9.55 -0.66
CA LYS A 79 -1.86 9.21 0.36
C LYS A 79 -2.33 7.76 0.26
N LEU A 80 -2.37 7.20 -0.95
CA LEU A 80 -2.77 5.81 -1.15
C LEU A 80 -1.66 4.86 -0.69
N GLU A 81 -0.40 5.17 -0.99
CA GLU A 81 0.77 4.43 -0.49
C GLU A 81 0.79 4.39 1.04
N GLU A 82 0.62 5.55 1.70
CA GLU A 82 0.56 5.64 3.16
C GLU A 82 -0.57 4.77 3.75
N LYS A 83 -1.76 4.79 3.14
CA LYS A 83 -2.89 3.97 3.58
C LYS A 83 -2.63 2.48 3.40
N VAL A 84 -2.00 2.08 2.28
CA VAL A 84 -1.66 0.68 2.01
C VAL A 84 -0.62 0.18 3.02
N GLU A 85 0.41 0.98 3.29
CA GLU A 85 1.43 0.68 4.29
C GLU A 85 0.81 0.56 5.69
N THR A 86 -0.04 1.51 6.07
CA THR A 86 -0.75 1.48 7.35
C THR A 86 -1.63 0.24 7.47
N LYS A 87 -2.37 -0.11 6.42
CA LYS A 87 -3.24 -1.30 6.43
C LYS A 87 -2.44 -2.60 6.52
N ALA A 88 -1.31 -2.69 5.83
CA ALA A 88 -0.41 -3.83 5.94
C ALA A 88 0.09 -3.98 7.38
N ASN A 89 0.51 -2.88 8.02
CA ASN A 89 0.98 -2.87 9.41
C ASN A 89 -0.14 -3.24 10.41
N GLU A 90 -1.36 -2.77 10.20
CA GLU A 90 -2.53 -3.12 11.02
C GLU A 90 -2.83 -4.62 10.95
N VAL A 91 -2.91 -5.19 9.74
CA VAL A 91 -3.23 -6.60 9.54
C VAL A 91 -2.16 -7.49 10.15
N VAL A 92 -0.88 -7.15 9.96
CA VAL A 92 0.24 -7.89 10.55
C VAL A 92 0.20 -7.82 12.08
N SER A 93 -0.14 -6.66 12.64
CA SER A 93 -0.24 -6.50 14.09
C SER A 93 -1.34 -7.39 14.69
N VAL A 94 -2.50 -7.46 14.03
CA VAL A 94 -3.59 -8.34 14.45
C VAL A 94 -3.17 -9.81 14.36
N GLN A 95 -2.56 -10.23 13.24
CA GLN A 95 -2.10 -11.61 13.06
C GLN A 95 -1.05 -12.03 14.09
N ILE A 96 -0.11 -11.14 14.45
CA ILE A 96 0.88 -11.44 15.49
C ILE A 96 0.21 -11.63 16.85
N LEU A 97 -0.79 -10.82 17.18
CA LEU A 97 -1.53 -10.97 18.44
C LEU A 97 -2.32 -12.28 18.47
N GLU A 98 -3.01 -12.62 17.38
CA GLU A 98 -3.73 -13.89 17.25
C GLU A 98 -2.78 -15.09 17.40
N HIS A 99 -1.66 -15.11 16.69
CA HIS A 99 -0.67 -16.18 16.82
C HIS A 99 -0.09 -16.29 18.24
N ARG A 100 0.10 -15.17 18.94
CA ARG A 100 0.53 -15.21 20.36
C ARG A 100 -0.52 -15.86 21.25
N CYS A 101 -1.80 -15.54 21.05
CA CYS A 101 -2.89 -16.19 21.77
C CYS A 101 -2.94 -17.69 21.47
N GLU A 102 -2.83 -18.09 20.20
CA GLU A 102 -2.79 -19.50 19.80
C GLU A 102 -1.62 -20.26 20.45
N ILE A 103 -0.43 -19.66 20.47
CA ILE A 103 0.75 -20.24 21.13
C ILE A 103 0.52 -20.39 22.64
N GLU A 104 -0.08 -19.40 23.30
CA GLU A 104 -0.41 -19.49 24.73
C GLU A 104 -1.41 -20.62 25.01
N ASP A 105 -2.42 -20.79 24.18
CA ASP A 105 -3.40 -21.85 24.34
C ASP A 105 -2.79 -23.24 24.07
N LEU A 106 -1.96 -23.37 23.03
CA LEU A 106 -1.18 -24.59 22.79
C LEU A 106 -0.28 -24.91 23.98
N LYS A 107 0.38 -23.90 24.57
CA LYS A 107 1.23 -24.08 25.75
C LYS A 107 0.42 -24.61 26.94
N LYS A 108 -0.79 -24.12 27.18
CA LYS A 108 -1.68 -24.65 28.24
C LYS A 108 -2.02 -26.11 27.99
N VAL A 109 -2.29 -26.49 26.74
CA VAL A 109 -2.58 -27.88 26.37
C VAL A 109 -1.36 -28.77 26.61
N VAL A 110 -0.16 -28.32 26.23
CA VAL A 110 1.09 -29.05 26.47
C VAL A 110 1.30 -29.28 27.96
N VAL A 111 1.18 -28.25 28.80
CA VAL A 111 1.33 -28.39 30.26
C VAL A 111 0.33 -29.41 30.84
N LYS A 112 -0.93 -29.38 30.38
CA LYS A 112 -1.94 -30.34 30.82
C LYS A 112 -1.60 -31.78 30.40
N LEU A 113 -1.07 -31.96 29.20
CA LEU A 113 -0.63 -33.28 28.73
C LEU A 113 0.59 -33.79 29.51
N GLU A 114 1.54 -32.90 29.81
CA GLU A 114 2.71 -33.22 30.64
C GLU A 114 2.26 -33.72 32.04
N GLU A 115 1.33 -33.00 32.69
CA GLU A 115 0.78 -33.39 33.99
C GLU A 115 0.07 -34.75 33.93
N GLN A 116 -0.71 -35.01 32.88
CA GLN A 116 -1.38 -36.31 32.69
C GLN A 116 -0.40 -37.46 32.50
N VAL A 117 0.69 -37.22 31.77
CA VAL A 117 1.76 -38.22 31.57
C VAL A 117 2.49 -38.50 32.87
N GLU A 118 2.75 -37.48 33.69
CA GLU A 118 3.38 -37.64 35.00
C GLU A 118 2.51 -38.49 35.93
N GLN A 119 1.21 -38.17 36.04
CA GLN A 119 0.25 -38.96 36.83
C GLN A 119 0.15 -40.43 36.37
N LEU A 120 0.16 -40.68 35.06
CA LEU A 120 0.14 -42.04 34.52
C LEU A 120 1.43 -42.80 34.86
N ASN A 121 2.59 -42.14 34.78
CA ASN A 121 3.88 -42.74 35.14
C ASN A 121 3.94 -43.11 36.62
N GLU A 122 3.42 -42.25 37.51
CA GLU A 122 3.29 -42.56 38.93
C GLU A 122 2.41 -43.78 39.17
N GLN A 123 1.22 -43.84 38.57
CA GLN A 123 0.31 -44.98 38.68
C GLN A 123 0.94 -46.28 38.18
N VAL A 124 1.63 -46.24 37.04
CA VAL A 124 2.35 -47.41 36.50
C VAL A 124 3.45 -47.87 37.46
N THR A 125 4.14 -46.95 38.12
CA THR A 125 5.20 -47.27 39.09
C THR A 125 4.62 -47.95 40.33
N ILE A 126 3.50 -47.45 40.86
CA ILE A 126 2.77 -48.06 41.97
C ILE A 126 2.32 -49.47 41.62
N LEU A 127 1.64 -49.64 40.47
CA LEU A 127 1.14 -50.94 40.02
C LEU A 127 2.27 -51.95 39.80
N LYS A 128 3.43 -51.51 39.31
CA LYS A 128 4.62 -52.38 39.18
C LYS A 128 5.13 -52.85 40.54
N ALA A 129 5.18 -51.95 41.53
CA ALA A 129 5.60 -52.31 42.89
C ALA A 129 4.62 -53.31 43.54
N GLU A 130 3.32 -53.07 43.42
CA GLU A 130 2.28 -54.00 43.90
C GLU A 130 2.39 -55.38 43.23
N LEU A 131 2.65 -55.42 41.92
CA LEU A 131 2.84 -56.66 41.18
C LEU A 131 4.09 -57.44 41.64
N GLU A 132 5.18 -56.75 41.95
CA GLU A 132 6.38 -57.37 42.51
C GLU A 132 6.13 -57.95 43.90
N ASP A 133 5.37 -57.27 44.74
CA ASP A 133 5.03 -57.75 46.08
C ASP A 133 4.09 -58.96 46.03
N GLN A 134 3.10 -58.96 45.13
CA GLN A 134 2.28 -60.15 44.87
C GLN A 134 3.11 -61.35 44.38
N LYS A 135 4.10 -61.11 43.50
CA LYS A 135 5.03 -62.17 43.06
C LYS A 135 5.85 -62.75 44.23
N LYS A 136 6.30 -61.93 45.17
CA LYS A 136 7.04 -62.39 46.37
C LYS A 136 6.16 -63.24 47.31
N ILE A 137 4.87 -62.92 47.43
CA ILE A 137 3.92 -63.70 48.23
C ILE A 137 3.68 -65.09 47.61
N ILE A 138 3.55 -65.16 46.28
CA ILE A 138 3.34 -66.44 45.56
C ILE A 138 4.59 -67.34 45.62
N THR A 139 5.80 -66.77 45.62
CA THR A 139 7.04 -67.55 45.74
C THR A 139 7.32 -68.05 47.16
N PHE A 140 6.65 -67.48 48.18
CA PHE A 140 6.70 -67.96 49.57
C PHE A 140 5.87 -69.24 49.73
N LYS A 141 6.39 -70.38 49.22
CA LYS A 141 5.77 -71.70 49.44
C LYS A 141 5.66 -71.99 50.94
N PRO A 142 4.49 -72.42 51.46
CA PRO A 142 4.37 -72.78 52.87
C PRO A 142 5.29 -73.97 53.18
N LYS A 143 6.14 -73.84 54.21
CA LYS A 143 6.96 -74.94 54.73
C LYS A 143 6.02 -76.11 55.09
N LYS A 144 6.18 -77.25 54.41
CA LYS A 144 5.47 -78.50 54.70
C LYS A 144 5.71 -78.86 56.17
N ARG A 145 4.68 -78.74 57.00
CA ARG A 145 4.69 -79.29 58.37
C ARG A 145 4.50 -80.80 58.22
N PHE A 146 5.52 -81.58 58.54
CA PHE A 146 5.36 -83.03 58.64
C PHE A 146 4.34 -83.33 59.74
N ALA A 147 3.23 -83.94 59.36
CA ALA A 147 2.26 -84.47 60.31
C ALA A 147 2.92 -85.63 61.06
N ILE A 148 2.99 -85.53 62.39
CA ILE A 148 3.33 -86.64 63.27
C ILE A 148 2.24 -87.69 63.07
N LEU A 149 2.56 -88.77 62.35
CA LEU A 149 1.69 -89.92 62.18
C LEU A 149 1.83 -90.87 63.38
N SER A 150 0.69 -91.21 63.97
CA SER A 150 0.39 -92.47 64.66
C SER A 150 1.04 -92.74 66.02
N ILE A 151 0.38 -92.22 67.06
CA ILE A 151 0.21 -92.94 68.33
C ILE A 151 -1.05 -93.81 68.15
N PHE A 152 -0.99 -95.08 68.52
CA PHE A 152 -1.95 -96.19 68.34
C PHE A 152 -1.69 -97.12 67.14
N GLY A 153 -1.17 -98.32 67.44
CA GLY A 153 -1.07 -99.43 66.49
C GLY A 153 -0.24 -100.63 67.01
N VAL A 154 -0.80 -101.35 68.00
CA VAL A 154 -0.41 -102.66 68.58
C VAL A 154 0.80 -102.70 69.52
#